data_AF-A0A436W0N5-F1
#
_entry.id   AF-A0A436W0N5-F1
#
_cell.length_a   1.000
_cell.length_b   1.000
_cell.length_c   1.000
_cell.angle_alpha   90.00
_cell.angle_beta   90.00
_cell.angle_gamma   90.00
#
_symmetry.space_group_name_H-M   'P 1'
#
loop_
_entity.id
_entity.type
_entity.pdbx_description
1 polymer ?
#
loop_
_entity_poly.entity_id
_entity_poly.type
_entity_poly.pdbx_seq_one_letter_code
_entity_poly.pdbx_strand_id
1 'polypeptide(L)' 'HDLSVIRRLCQQVIVMREGRIVEASATDALFENPKEAYTRDLLAAIPLPEIDADWLRLPARAPA' A
#
# COMPACT_ATOMS: atom_id res chain seq x y z
N HIS A 1 4.98 -9.74 1.41
CA HIS A 1 5.55 -9.32 0.10
C HIS A 1 4.63 -8.34 -0.59
N ASP A 2 3.35 -8.66 -0.71
CA ASP A 2 2.33 -7.74 -1.20
C ASP A 2 1.82 -6.83 -0.07
N LEU A 3 2.30 -5.58 -0.06
CA LEU A 3 1.96 -4.59 0.95
C LEU A 3 0.53 -4.06 0.81
N SER A 4 -0.06 -4.07 -0.40
CA SER A 4 -1.47 -3.73 -0.64
C SER A 4 -2.44 -4.67 0.08
N VAL A 5 -2.11 -5.97 0.11
CA VAL A 5 -2.91 -6.96 0.85
C VAL A 5 -2.73 -6.78 2.37
N ILE A 6 -1.49 -6.56 2.82
CA ILE A 6 -1.17 -6.35 4.24
C ILE A 6 -1.95 -5.15 4.80
N ARG A 7 -2.06 -4.05 4.04
CA ARG A 7 -2.82 -2.87 4.44
C ARG A 7 -4.29 -3.16 4.77
N ARG A 8 -4.90 -4.15 4.11
CA ARG A 8 -6.33 -4.48 4.29
C ARG A 8 -6.59 -5.54 5.36
N LEU A 9 -5.60 -6.36 5.69
CA LEU A 9 -5.80 -7.55 6.53
C LEU A 9 -5.11 -7.45 7.89
N CYS A 10 -4.05 -6.64 8.01
CA CYS A 10 -3.22 -6.59 9.20
C CYS A 10 -3.43 -5.29 9.96
N GLN A 11 -3.40 -5.36 11.29
CA GLN A 11 -3.43 -4.20 12.18
C GLN A 11 -2.03 -3.72 12.56
N GLN A 12 -1.05 -4.64 12.58
CA GLN A 12 0.35 -4.34 12.86
C GLN A 12 1.26 -5.00 11.84
N VAL A 13 2.38 -4.34 11.55
CA VAL A 13 3.39 -4.80 10.60
C VAL A 13 4.76 -4.68 11.24
N ILE A 14 5.56 -5.73 11.06
CA ILE A 14 6.98 -5.76 11.45
C ILE A 14 7.80 -5.92 10.17
N VAL A 15 8.71 -4.99 9.95
CA VAL A 15 9.66 -5.01 8.83
C VAL A 15 10.99 -5.57 9.33
N MET A 16 11.53 -6.52 8.59
CA MET A 16 12.81 -7.16 8.88
C MET A 16 13.80 -6.98 7.74
N ARG A 17 15.08 -6.83 8.07
CA ARG A 17 16.20 -6.78 7.13
C ARG A 17 17.37 -7.56 7.73
N GLU A 18 17.96 -8.47 6.96
CA GLU A 18 19.12 -9.27 7.39
C GLU A 18 18.91 -9.98 8.74
N GLY A 19 17.70 -10.53 8.95
CA GLY A 19 17.34 -11.24 10.18
C GLY A 19 17.10 -10.35 11.40
N ARG A 20 17.11 -9.02 11.26
CA ARG A 20 16.83 -8.06 12.32
C ARG A 20 15.51 -7.34 12.09
N ILE A 21 14.77 -7.08 13.16
CA ILE A 21 13.61 -6.17 13.12
C ILE A 21 14.15 -4.76 12.98
N VAL A 22 13.75 -4.07 11.91
CA VAL A 22 14.14 -2.68 11.66
C VAL A 22 13.00 -1.72 11.99
N GLU A 23 11.74 -2.13 11.81
CA GLU A 23 10.60 -1.30 12.14
C GLU A 23 9.41 -2.17 12.59
N ALA A 24 8.67 -1.70 13.59
CA ALA A 24 7.43 -2.33 14.04
C ALA A 24 6.42 -1.23 14.37
N SER A 25 5.28 -1.23 13.69
CA SER A 25 4.25 -0.20 13.86
C SER A 25 2.86 -0.71 13.52
N ALA A 26 1.84 0.07 13.86
CA ALA A 26 0.51 -0.12 13.30
C ALA A 26 0.59 0.00 11.77
N THR A 27 -0.23 -0.78 11.06
CA THR A 27 -0.22 -0.83 9.60
C THR A 27 -0.38 0.58 9.02
N ASP A 28 -1.43 1.30 9.41
CA ASP A 28 -1.70 2.65 8.90
C ASP A 28 -0.53 3.61 9.15
N ALA A 29 0.02 3.60 10.37
CA ALA A 29 1.17 4.43 10.73
C ALA A 29 2.42 4.10 9.91
N LEU A 30 2.63 2.83 9.54
CA LEU A 30 3.75 2.40 8.70
C LEU A 30 3.59 2.91 7.26
N PHE A 31 2.36 2.95 6.72
CA PHE A 31 2.09 3.48 5.38
C PHE A 31 2.08 5.01 5.33
N GLU A 32 1.63 5.69 6.38
CA GLU A 32 1.52 7.14 6.44
C GLU A 32 2.84 7.82 6.83
N ASN A 33 3.57 7.26 7.80
CA ASN A 33 4.78 7.84 8.34
C ASN A 33 5.86 6.78 8.66
N PRO A 34 6.40 6.11 7.63
CA PRO A 34 7.48 5.14 7.78
C PRO A 34 8.77 5.78 8.32
N LYS A 35 9.29 5.26 9.43
CA LYS A 35 10.47 5.83 10.10
C LYS A 35 11.77 5.37 9.47
N GLU A 36 11.85 4.10 9.06
CA GLU A 36 13.07 3.56 8.47
C GLU A 36 13.17 3.86 6.97
N ALA A 37 14.40 4.17 6.53
CA ALA A 37 14.69 4.39 5.11
C ALA A 37 14.35 3.16 4.26
N TYR A 38 14.70 1.98 4.76
CA TYR A 38 14.38 0.73 4.10
C TYR A 38 12.87 0.50 3.95
N THR A 39 12.07 0.86 4.96
CA THR A 39 10.61 0.77 4.89
C THR A 39 10.05 1.72 3.83
N ARG A 40 10.59 2.94 3.71
CA ARG A 40 10.22 3.88 2.63
C ARG A 40 10.49 3.32 1.24
N ASP A 41 11.68 2.73 1.04
CA ASP A 41 12.05 2.13 -0.24
C ASP A 41 11.12 0.96 -0.61
N LEU A 42 10.76 0.12 0.38
CA LEU A 42 9.79 -0.97 0.19
C LEU A 42 8.40 -0.46 -0.18
N LEU A 43 7.93 0.60 0.47
CA LEU A 43 6.62 1.19 0.20
C LEU A 43 6.58 1.87 -1.18
N ALA A 44 7.66 2.53 -1.58
CA ALA A 44 7.78 3.18 -2.89
C ALA A 44 7.80 2.17 -4.05
N ALA A 45 8.22 0.93 -3.79
CA ALA A 45 8.21 -0.14 -4.77
C ALA A 45 6.82 -0.77 -4.99
N ILE A 46 5.80 -0.39 -4.21
CA ILE A 46 4.44 -0.91 -4.37
C ILE A 46 3.78 -0.23 -5.58
N PRO A 47 3.33 -0.99 -6.59
CA PRO A 47 2.47 -0.44 -7.62
C PRO A 47 1.15 -0.01 -6.95
N LEU A 48 0.89 1.29 -6.91
CA LEU A 48 -0.46 1.77 -6.59
C LEU A 48 -1.39 1.23 -7.67
N PRO A 49 -2.56 0.65 -7.32
CA PRO A 49 -3.55 0.33 -8.33
C PRO A 49 -3.92 1.63 -9.03
N GLU A 50 -3.61 1.74 -10.33
CA GLU A 50 -4.16 2.78 -11.18
C GLU A 50 -5.68 2.62 -11.15
N ILE A 51 -6.35 3.44 -10.34
CA ILE A 51 -7.80 3.61 -10.47
C ILE A 51 -7.97 4.48 -11.71
N ASP A 52 -8.24 3.84 -12.85
CA ASP A 52 -8.54 4.53 -14.09
C ASP A 52 -9.79 5.39 -13.91
N ALA A 53 -9.62 6.69 -13.64
CA ALA A 53 -10.73 7.61 -13.42
C ALA A 53 -11.74 7.66 -14.59
N ASP A 54 -11.38 7.16 -15.78
CA ASP A 54 -12.30 7.05 -16.90
C ASP A 54 -13.41 6.00 -16.67
N TRP A 55 -13.30 5.08 -15.69
CA TRP A 55 -14.41 4.18 -15.34
C TRP A 55 -15.66 4.92 -14.79
N LEU A 56 -15.46 6.10 -14.19
CA LEU A 56 -16.56 6.98 -13.75
C LEU A 56 -17.22 7.72 -14.91
N ARG A 57 -16.57 7.79 -16.08
CA ARG A 57 -17.17 8.28 -17.32
C ARG A 57 -17.94 7.13 -17.96
N LEU A 58 -19.04 6.73 -17.31
CA LEU A 58 -20.01 5.82 -17.92
C LEU A 58 -20.41 6.39 -19.29
N PRO A 59 -20.33 5.62 -20.39
CA PRO A 59 -20.87 6.09 -21.66
C PRO A 59 -22.35 6.40 -21.46
N ALA A 60 -22.77 7.58 -21.91
CA ALA A 60 -24.18 7.97 -21.90
C ALA A 60 -24.98 6.82 -22.52
N ARG A 61 -25.93 6.29 -21.73
CA ARG A 61 -26.78 5.15 -22.09
C ARG A 61 -27.29 5.35 -23.53
N ALA A 62 -26.93 4.45 -24.44
CA ALA A 62 -27.44 4.50 -25.81
C ALA A 62 -28.99 4.45 -25.76
N PRO A 63 -29.71 5.34 -26.48
CA PRO A 63 -31.17 5.29 -26.52
C PRO A 63 -31.65 3.99 -27.21
N ALA A 64 -32.83 3.54 -26.78
CA ALA A 64 -33.46 2.24 -27.06
C ALA A 64 -33.78 1.97 -28.54
#